data_AF-A0A812SS08-F1
#
_entry.id   AF-A0A812SS08-F1
#
_cell.length_a   1.000
_cell.length_b   1.000
_cell.length_c   1.000
_cell.angle_alpha   90.00
_cell.angle_beta   90.00
_cell.angle_gamma   90.00
#
_symmetry.space_group_name_H-M   'P 1'
#
loop_
_entity.id
_entity.type
_entity.pdbx_description
1 polymer ?
#
loop_
_entity_poly.entity_id
_entity_poly.type
_entity_poly.pdbx_seq_one_letter_code
_entity_poly.pdbx_strand_id
1 'polypeptide(L)'
;MAAVAIEHCPDGEHRLVALRHLQADEAILEETPLLEMPDEEILPLACSPYVAAWRFACKSLGQEGIQKIFEHNFSQGAAAGSKAQQVCQAVKAEVPFAQQRSASRFLMILVSNSFRFRGREGGRITALFETMSRANHSCLPNARMVGDGHPAKLMTTKYVESQDRDLSCFYQ
;
A
#
# COMPACT_ATOMS: atom_id res chain seq x y z
N MET A 1 -6.08 -2.85 23.19
CA MET A 1 -6.45 -4.05 22.40
C MET A 1 -6.51 -3.64 20.95
N ALA A 2 -5.93 -4.40 20.02
CA ALA A 2 -5.97 -4.05 18.59
C ALA A 2 -7.43 -3.97 18.11
N ALA A 3 -7.78 -2.93 17.33
CA ALA A 3 -9.13 -2.75 16.82
C ALA A 3 -9.40 -3.62 15.58
N VAL A 4 -8.35 -3.94 14.81
CA VAL A 4 -8.42 -4.76 13.60
C VAL A 4 -7.32 -5.81 13.55
N ALA A 5 -7.53 -6.85 12.73
CA ALA A 5 -6.54 -7.83 12.35
C ALA A 5 -6.55 -8.07 10.84
N ILE A 6 -5.46 -8.63 10.31
CA ILE A 6 -5.39 -9.13 8.95
C ILE A 6 -5.90 -10.58 8.96
N GLU A 7 -6.92 -10.87 8.17
CA GLU A 7 -7.37 -12.22 7.89
C GLU A 7 -6.87 -12.67 6.52
N HIS A 8 -6.41 -13.92 6.45
CA HIS A 8 -5.99 -14.57 5.22
C HIS A 8 -7.17 -15.35 4.65
N CYS A 9 -7.62 -14.95 3.47
CA CYS A 9 -8.75 -15.60 2.79
C CYS A 9 -8.28 -16.87 2.06
N PRO A 10 -9.13 -17.90 1.92
CA PRO A 10 -8.79 -19.14 1.21
C PRO A 10 -8.44 -18.96 -0.28
N ASP A 11 -8.88 -17.86 -0.89
CA ASP A 11 -8.58 -17.46 -2.27
C ASP A 11 -7.19 -16.81 -2.42
N GLY A 12 -6.44 -16.64 -1.33
CA GLY A 12 -5.13 -16.01 -1.31
C GLY A 12 -5.17 -14.49 -1.07
N GLU A 13 -6.36 -13.89 -0.95
CA GLU A 13 -6.50 -12.48 -0.61
C GLU A 13 -6.31 -12.21 0.89
N HIS A 14 -6.21 -10.92 1.24
CA HIS A 14 -6.18 -10.45 2.61
C HIS A 14 -7.36 -9.50 2.84
N ARG A 15 -7.90 -9.49 4.05
CA ARG A 15 -8.86 -8.46 4.47
C ARG A 15 -8.56 -7.95 5.87
N LEU A 16 -8.80 -6.66 6.11
CA LEU A 16 -8.79 -6.10 7.45
C LEU A 16 -10.15 -6.31 8.11
N VAL A 17 -10.16 -7.00 9.25
CA VAL A 17 -11.37 -7.34 10.01
C VAL A 17 -11.38 -6.69 11.38
N ALA A 18 -12.55 -6.25 11.83
CA ALA A 18 -12.74 -5.68 13.15
C ALA A 18 -12.72 -6.78 14.22
N LEU A 19 -11.91 -6.59 15.27
CA LEU A 19 -11.78 -7.51 16.40
C LEU A 19 -12.81 -7.27 17.52
N ARG A 20 -13.56 -6.17 17.43
CA ARG A 20 -14.62 -5.74 18.33
C ARG A 20 -15.57 -4.81 17.59
N HIS A 21 -16.69 -4.47 18.19
CA HIS A 21 -17.53 -3.37 17.70
C HIS A 21 -16.75 -2.05 17.69
N LEU A 22 -16.91 -1.28 16.62
CA LEU A 22 -16.24 -0.01 16.39
C LEU A 22 -17.30 1.07 16.16
N GLN A 23 -17.14 2.20 16.84
CA GLN A 23 -18.00 3.36 16.65
C GLN A 23 -17.68 4.06 15.33
N ALA A 24 -18.58 4.92 14.86
CA ALA A 24 -18.26 5.82 13.74
C ALA A 24 -17.17 6.82 14.15
N ASP A 25 -16.31 7.21 13.21
CA ASP A 25 -15.18 8.12 13.43
C ASP A 25 -14.21 7.65 14.52
N GLU A 26 -14.08 6.33 14.70
CA GLU A 26 -13.12 5.73 15.61
C GLU A 26 -11.82 5.41 14.86
N ALA A 27 -10.67 5.75 15.44
CA ALA A 27 -9.37 5.38 14.89
C ALA A 27 -9.09 3.89 15.14
N ILE A 28 -8.90 3.14 14.05
CA ILE A 28 -8.74 1.68 14.07
C ILE A 28 -7.30 1.24 13.80
N LEU A 29 -6.50 2.11 13.17
CA LEU A 29 -5.09 1.89 12.89
C LEU A 29 -4.38 3.24 12.78
N GLU A 30 -3.19 3.34 13.38
CA GLU A 30 -2.26 4.42 13.14
C GLU A 30 -0.97 3.83 12.61
N GLU A 31 -0.50 4.31 11.45
CA GLU A 31 0.62 3.70 10.74
C GLU A 31 1.58 4.75 10.18
N THR A 32 2.88 4.49 10.36
CA THR A 32 3.96 5.20 9.66
C THR A 32 4.31 4.39 8.41
N PRO A 33 4.43 5.02 7.23
CA PRO A 33 4.65 4.29 5.99
C PRO A 33 6.01 3.59 6.00
N LEU A 34 6.08 2.47 5.27
CA LEU A 34 7.33 1.78 4.96
C LEU A 34 8.18 2.59 3.97
N LEU A 35 7.53 3.39 3.13
CA LEU A 35 8.18 4.26 2.16
C LEU A 35 7.32 5.51 1.97
N GLU A 36 7.95 6.67 2.05
CA GLU A 36 7.37 7.96 1.69
C GLU A 36 8.21 8.55 0.56
N MET A 37 7.56 8.94 -0.53
CA MET A 37 8.23 9.57 -1.66
C MET A 37 7.55 10.89 -1.98
N PRO A 38 8.23 12.02 -1.75
CA PRO A 38 7.76 13.31 -2.20
C PRO A 38 7.71 13.38 -3.72
N ASP A 39 6.60 13.86 -4.29
CA ASP A 39 6.47 14.00 -5.75
C ASP A 39 7.58 14.91 -6.31
N GLU A 40 7.99 15.92 -5.54
CA GLU A 40 9.07 16.85 -5.88
C GLU A 40 10.46 16.23 -5.95
N GLU A 41 10.69 15.06 -5.35
CA GLU A 41 11.95 14.31 -5.49
C GLU A 41 11.94 13.35 -6.69
N ILE A 42 10.74 12.93 -7.14
CA ILE A 42 10.57 12.00 -8.27
C ILE A 42 10.52 12.76 -9.61
N LEU A 43 9.75 13.84 -9.67
CA LEU A 43 9.46 14.58 -10.91
C LEU A 43 10.66 15.25 -11.60
N PRO A 44 11.71 15.74 -10.90
CA PRO A 44 12.84 16.41 -11.55
C PRO A 44 13.83 15.47 -12.25
N LEU A 45 13.72 14.16 -12.03
CA LEU A 45 14.67 13.20 -12.57
C LEU A 45 14.46 13.04 -14.08
N ALA A 46 15.54 13.15 -14.86
CA ALA A 46 15.55 12.97 -16.31
C ALA A 46 15.44 11.47 -16.70
N CYS A 47 14.43 10.79 -16.18
CA CYS A 47 14.12 9.38 -16.42
C CYS A 47 12.61 9.16 -16.34
N SER A 48 12.16 7.95 -16.68
CA SER A 48 10.77 7.57 -16.42
C SER A 48 10.42 7.78 -14.93
N PRO A 49 9.20 8.27 -14.59
CA PRO A 49 8.74 8.38 -13.20
C PRO A 49 8.82 7.05 -12.42
N TYR A 50 8.68 5.92 -13.12
CA TYR A 50 8.84 4.60 -12.51
C TYR A 50 10.30 4.35 -12.10
N VAL A 51 11.25 4.70 -12.96
CA VAL A 51 12.68 4.50 -12.68
C VAL A 51 13.17 5.47 -11.61
N ALA A 52 12.64 6.69 -11.61
CA ALA A 52 12.82 7.67 -10.55
C ALA A 52 12.40 7.10 -9.18
N ALA A 53 11.19 6.54 -9.09
CA ALA A 53 10.70 5.92 -7.87
C ALA A 53 11.54 4.71 -7.42
N TRP A 54 11.98 3.85 -8.36
CA TRP A 54 12.90 2.74 -8.03
C TRP A 54 14.22 3.24 -7.45
N ARG A 55 14.85 4.23 -8.09
CA ARG A 55 16.13 4.80 -7.64
C ARG A 55 16.00 5.47 -6.28
N PHE A 56 14.92 6.23 -6.07
CA PHE A 56 14.62 6.82 -4.77
C PHE A 56 14.50 5.74 -3.71
N ALA A 57 13.69 4.70 -3.95
CA ALA A 57 13.48 3.63 -2.99
C ALA A 57 14.79 2.90 -2.65
N CYS A 58 15.64 2.59 -3.64
CA CYS A 58 16.96 2.01 -3.39
C CYS A 58 17.84 2.90 -2.50
N LYS A 59 17.81 4.22 -2.72
CA LYS A 59 18.60 5.19 -1.94
C LYS A 59 18.06 5.32 -0.51
N SER A 60 16.74 5.40 -0.35
CA SER A 60 16.09 5.71 0.93
C SER A 60 15.95 4.50 1.84
N LEU A 61 15.74 3.31 1.27
CA LEU A 61 15.47 2.08 2.04
C LEU A 61 16.65 1.11 2.10
N GLY A 62 17.58 1.19 1.15
CA GLY A 62 18.59 0.15 0.94
C GLY A 62 17.98 -1.21 0.56
N GLN A 63 18.80 -2.26 0.60
CA GLN A 63 18.35 -3.61 0.23
C GLN A 63 17.38 -4.21 1.26
N GLU A 64 17.61 -4.00 2.55
CA GLU A 64 16.79 -4.56 3.63
C GLU A 64 15.36 -4.02 3.60
N GLY A 65 15.18 -2.70 3.41
CA GLY A 65 13.83 -2.12 3.34
C GLY A 65 13.07 -2.55 2.09
N ILE A 66 13.75 -2.72 0.95
CA ILE A 66 13.13 -3.30 -0.25
C ILE A 66 12.72 -4.76 -0.02
N GLN A 67 13.56 -5.54 0.65
CA GLN A 67 13.26 -6.92 1.00
C GLN A 67 12.05 -7.01 1.95
N LYS A 68 11.98 -6.11 2.95
CA LYS A 68 10.79 -5.98 3.82
C LYS A 68 9.53 -5.74 3.00
N ILE A 69 9.57 -4.80 2.04
CA ILE A 69 8.42 -4.55 1.14
C ILE A 69 8.02 -5.82 0.36
N PHE A 70 8.98 -6.63 -0.07
CA PHE A 70 8.69 -7.88 -0.79
C PHE A 70 8.07 -8.96 0.09
N GLU A 71 8.42 -9.03 1.36
CA GLU A 71 7.91 -10.03 2.32
C GLU A 71 6.44 -9.81 2.67
N HIS A 72 5.96 -8.56 2.60
CA HIS A 72 4.57 -8.25 2.92
C HIS A 72 3.55 -8.61 1.81
N ASN A 73 3.99 -9.27 0.73
CA ASN A 73 3.13 -9.87 -0.30
C ASN A 73 2.08 -8.93 -0.92
N PHE A 74 2.37 -7.63 -1.02
CA PHE A 74 1.48 -6.62 -1.60
C PHE A 74 1.07 -6.88 -3.07
N SER A 75 1.69 -7.84 -3.77
CA SER A 75 1.58 -8.00 -5.23
C SER A 75 0.83 -9.24 -5.70
N GLN A 76 -0.01 -9.90 -4.89
CA GLN A 76 -0.84 -10.98 -5.45
C GLN A 76 -1.83 -10.46 -6.51
N GLY A 77 -2.21 -9.17 -6.45
CA GLY A 77 -2.81 -8.44 -7.56
C GLY A 77 -1.72 -7.95 -8.53
N ALA A 78 -1.36 -8.76 -9.53
CA ALA A 78 -0.63 -8.24 -10.68
C ALA A 78 -1.46 -7.07 -11.26
N ALA A 79 -0.89 -5.87 -11.36
CA ALA A 79 -1.52 -4.80 -12.12
C ALA A 79 -1.71 -5.32 -13.56
N ALA A 80 -2.91 -5.76 -13.90
CA ALA A 80 -3.23 -6.18 -15.25
C ALA A 80 -3.45 -4.91 -16.09
N GLY A 81 -2.93 -4.90 -17.32
CA GLY A 81 -3.20 -3.84 -18.30
C GLY A 81 -2.05 -2.90 -18.60
N SER A 82 -2.39 -1.74 -19.15
CA SER A 82 -1.44 -0.81 -19.80
C SER A 82 -0.36 -0.26 -18.86
N LYS A 83 -0.65 -0.07 -17.57
CA LYS A 83 0.34 0.41 -16.59
C LYS A 83 1.47 -0.59 -16.36
N ALA A 84 1.18 -1.88 -16.27
CA ALA A 84 2.24 -2.89 -16.12
C ALA A 84 3.12 -3.01 -17.36
N GLN A 85 2.54 -2.83 -18.56
CA GLN A 85 3.32 -2.75 -19.78
C GLN A 85 4.28 -1.55 -19.77
N GLN A 86 3.80 -0.37 -19.35
CA GLN A 86 4.65 0.83 -19.20
C GLN A 86 5.78 0.62 -18.19
N VAL A 87 5.49 0.02 -17.04
CA VAL A 87 6.50 -0.34 -16.03
C VAL A 87 7.57 -1.25 -16.64
N CYS A 88 7.15 -2.33 -17.31
CA CYS A 88 8.08 -3.28 -17.93
C CYS A 88 8.95 -2.63 -19.00
N GLN A 89 8.40 -1.73 -19.82
CA GLN A 89 9.15 -1.01 -20.84
C GLN A 89 10.18 -0.07 -20.23
N ALA A 90 9.79 0.74 -19.24
CA ALA A 90 10.70 1.66 -18.56
C ALA A 90 11.84 0.92 -17.86
N VAL A 91 11.53 -0.18 -17.16
CA VAL A 91 12.54 -1.00 -16.48
C VAL A 91 13.53 -1.61 -17.47
N LYS A 92 13.04 -2.16 -18.60
CA LYS A 92 13.92 -2.74 -19.63
C LYS A 92 14.84 -1.69 -20.26
N ALA A 93 14.36 -0.46 -20.42
CA ALA A 93 15.12 0.61 -21.07
C ALA A 93 16.18 1.23 -20.15
N GLU A 94 15.90 1.37 -18.86
CA GLU A 94 16.67 2.29 -18.00
C GLU A 94 17.29 1.64 -16.74
N VAL A 95 16.93 0.38 -16.43
CA VAL A 95 17.44 -0.34 -15.24
C VAL A 95 18.43 -1.42 -15.65
N PRO A 96 19.60 -1.53 -14.96
CA PRO A 96 20.57 -2.59 -15.22
C PRO A 96 19.94 -3.99 -15.16
N PHE A 97 20.31 -4.87 -16.09
CA PHE A 97 19.70 -6.20 -16.24
C PHE A 97 19.59 -6.98 -14.92
N ALA A 98 20.65 -6.97 -14.11
CA ALA A 98 20.71 -7.64 -12.81
C ALA A 98 19.63 -7.17 -11.81
N GLN A 99 19.08 -5.96 -11.98
CA GLN A 99 18.09 -5.36 -11.09
C GLN A 99 16.67 -5.34 -11.68
N GLN A 100 16.49 -5.67 -12.96
CA GLN A 100 15.19 -5.50 -13.65
C GLN A 100 14.06 -6.28 -12.98
N ARG A 101 14.33 -7.49 -12.47
CA ARG A 101 13.30 -8.30 -11.78
C ARG A 101 12.84 -7.63 -10.49
N SER A 102 13.77 -7.20 -9.65
CA SER A 102 13.46 -6.52 -8.38
C SER A 102 12.78 -5.18 -8.62
N ALA A 103 13.28 -4.39 -9.58
CA ALA A 103 12.67 -3.13 -9.97
C ALA A 103 11.23 -3.30 -10.47
N SER A 104 11.00 -4.26 -11.36
CA SER A 104 9.65 -4.57 -11.86
C SER A 104 8.72 -4.96 -10.72
N ARG A 105 9.15 -5.86 -9.83
CA ARG A 105 8.34 -6.29 -8.68
C ARG A 105 8.00 -5.11 -7.77
N PHE A 106 9.00 -4.30 -7.41
CA PHE A 106 8.80 -3.13 -6.55
C PHE A 106 7.82 -2.13 -7.19
N LEU A 107 7.98 -1.81 -8.47
CA LEU A 107 7.14 -0.84 -9.15
C LEU A 107 5.70 -1.33 -9.32
N MET A 108 5.51 -2.63 -9.49
CA MET A 108 4.19 -3.24 -9.49
C MET A 108 3.52 -3.14 -8.12
N ILE A 109 4.26 -3.38 -7.03
CA ILE A 109 3.76 -3.14 -5.66
C ILE A 109 3.35 -1.68 -5.50
N LEU A 110 4.22 -0.76 -5.91
CA LEU A 110 3.99 0.67 -5.79
C LEU A 110 2.73 1.11 -6.55
N VAL A 111 2.56 0.69 -7.80
CA VAL A 111 1.40 1.06 -8.63
C VAL A 111 0.09 0.55 -8.04
N SER A 112 0.08 -0.64 -7.43
CA SER A 112 -1.14 -1.27 -6.92
C SER A 112 -1.49 -0.87 -5.49
N ASN A 113 -0.52 -0.51 -4.66
CA ASN A 113 -0.71 -0.41 -3.20
C ASN A 113 -0.31 0.94 -2.61
N SER A 114 0.22 1.87 -3.40
CA SER A 114 0.57 3.18 -2.87
C SER A 114 -0.65 4.08 -2.70
N PHE A 115 -0.55 4.95 -1.71
CA PHE A 115 -1.54 5.98 -1.41
C PHE A 115 -0.93 7.34 -1.73
N ARG A 116 -1.76 8.23 -2.29
CA ARG A 116 -1.43 9.64 -2.44
C ARG A 116 -2.17 10.45 -1.40
N PHE A 117 -1.43 11.25 -0.62
CA PHE A 117 -2.00 12.15 0.38
C PHE A 117 -1.04 13.34 0.60
N ARG A 118 -1.41 14.23 1.51
CA ARG A 118 -0.60 15.40 1.87
C ARG A 118 0.42 15.01 2.93
N GLY A 119 1.69 15.26 2.64
CA GLY A 119 2.79 15.14 3.59
C GLY A 119 2.74 16.24 4.66
N ARG A 120 3.61 16.12 5.66
CA ARG A 120 3.69 17.07 6.80
C ARG A 120 3.92 18.52 6.37
N GLU A 121 4.64 18.72 5.28
CA GLU A 121 4.97 20.04 4.74
C GLU A 121 3.93 20.55 3.73
N GLY A 122 2.78 19.87 3.61
CA GLY A 122 1.70 20.20 2.67
C GLY A 122 1.96 19.74 1.22
N GLY A 123 3.15 19.23 0.92
CA GLY A 123 3.51 18.62 -0.35
C GLY A 123 2.71 17.35 -0.65
N ARG A 124 2.63 16.96 -1.92
CA ARG A 124 2.04 15.68 -2.33
C ARG A 124 3.08 14.58 -2.17
N ILE A 125 2.68 13.51 -1.49
CA ILE A 125 3.52 12.35 -1.27
C ILE A 125 2.82 11.08 -1.77
N THR A 126 3.62 10.17 -2.28
CA THR A 126 3.23 8.78 -2.56
C THR A 126 3.82 7.91 -1.46
N ALA A 127 2.99 7.20 -0.69
CA ALA A 127 3.48 6.34 0.38
C ALA A 127 2.95 4.91 0.31
N LEU A 128 3.75 3.97 0.82
CA LEU A 128 3.38 2.57 1.00
C LEU A 128 3.26 2.26 2.49
N PHE A 129 2.13 1.69 2.87
CA PHE A 129 1.85 1.27 4.23
C PHE A 129 1.83 -0.26 4.31
N GLU A 130 2.21 -0.83 5.45
CA GLU A 130 2.26 -2.27 5.66
C GLU A 130 0.87 -2.87 5.84
N THR A 131 0.07 -2.26 6.69
CA THR A 131 -1.24 -2.77 7.10
C THR A 131 -2.36 -2.11 6.31
N MET A 132 -2.32 -0.78 6.11
CA MET A 132 -3.38 -0.09 5.35
C MET A 132 -3.51 -0.58 3.91
N SER A 133 -2.41 -0.99 3.27
CA SER A 133 -2.42 -1.56 1.90
C SER A 133 -3.16 -2.90 1.79
N ARG A 134 -3.54 -3.52 2.92
CA ARG A 134 -4.31 -4.77 2.96
C ARG A 134 -5.81 -4.54 3.07
N ALA A 135 -6.25 -3.28 3.10
CA ALA A 135 -7.66 -2.94 3.01
C ALA A 135 -8.15 -3.20 1.58
N ASN A 136 -9.11 -4.10 1.41
CA ASN A 136 -9.76 -4.31 0.13
C ASN A 136 -10.61 -3.11 -0.28
N HIS A 137 -10.75 -2.93 -1.59
CA HIS A 137 -11.60 -1.89 -2.15
C HIS A 137 -13.08 -2.18 -1.89
N SER A 138 -13.85 -1.13 -1.59
CA SER A 138 -15.30 -1.13 -1.61
C SER A 138 -15.81 0.23 -2.10
N CYS A 139 -16.79 0.24 -2.99
CA CYS A 139 -17.47 1.46 -3.43
C CYS A 139 -18.23 2.16 -2.29
N LEU A 140 -18.56 1.43 -1.23
CA LEU A 140 -19.21 1.94 -0.01
C LEU A 140 -18.32 1.61 1.19
N PRO A 141 -17.20 2.35 1.37
CA PRO A 141 -16.20 2.01 2.36
C PRO A 141 -16.71 2.24 3.79
N ASN A 142 -16.33 1.34 4.70
CA ASN A 142 -16.58 1.46 6.14
C ASN A 142 -15.42 2.12 6.90
N ALA A 143 -14.35 2.48 6.20
CA ALA A 143 -13.20 3.18 6.74
C ALA A 143 -12.67 4.23 5.75
N ARG A 144 -12.04 5.27 6.29
CA ARG A 144 -11.36 6.33 5.54
C ARG A 144 -9.99 6.59 6.14
N MET A 145 -9.01 6.88 5.29
CA MET A 145 -7.72 7.35 5.74
C MET A 145 -7.81 8.86 6.04
N VAL A 146 -7.30 9.28 7.19
CA VAL A 146 -7.21 10.69 7.57
C VAL A 146 -5.82 11.01 8.14
N GLY A 147 -5.45 12.28 8.06
CA GLY A 147 -4.20 12.81 8.59
C GLY A 147 -3.49 13.70 7.58
N ASP A 148 -2.87 14.76 8.09
CA ASP A 148 -1.86 15.53 7.37
C ASP A 148 -0.48 15.02 7.84
N GLY A 149 0.21 14.26 6.97
CA GLY A 149 1.46 13.61 7.30
C GLY A 149 1.32 12.34 8.16
N HIS A 150 2.36 12.08 8.98
CA HIS A 150 2.53 10.81 9.68
C HIS A 150 2.51 10.92 11.22
N PRO A 151 1.96 9.93 11.95
CA PRO A 151 1.33 8.70 11.43
C PRO A 151 -0.01 8.97 10.73
N ALA A 152 -0.27 8.23 9.65
CA ALA A 152 -1.59 8.25 9.00
C ALA A 152 -2.56 7.44 9.85
N LYS A 153 -3.84 7.82 9.86
CA LYS A 153 -4.88 7.11 10.61
C LYS A 153 -5.89 6.50 9.67
N LEU A 154 -6.26 5.25 9.91
CA LEU A 154 -7.46 4.66 9.33
C LEU A 154 -8.58 4.81 10.37
N MET A 155 -9.68 5.43 9.98
CA MET A 155 -10.83 5.69 10.83
C MET A 155 -12.09 5.11 10.23
N THR A 156 -13.00 4.62 11.06
CA THR A 156 -14.32 4.15 10.59
C THR A 156 -15.15 5.32 10.05
N THR A 157 -15.99 5.05 9.05
CA THR A 157 -16.96 6.02 8.51
C THR A 157 -18.36 5.81 9.08
N LYS A 158 -18.61 4.63 9.65
CA LYS A 158 -19.87 4.18 10.23
C LYS A 158 -19.59 3.18 11.35
N TYR A 159 -20.62 2.82 12.10
CA TYR A 159 -20.54 1.71 13.03
C TYR A 159 -20.17 0.41 12.30
N VAL A 160 -19.26 -0.37 12.88
CA VAL A 160 -18.84 -1.68 12.38
C VAL A 160 -19.05 -2.71 13.47
N GLU A 161 -19.85 -3.72 13.18
CA GLU A 161 -20.01 -4.87 14.07
C GLU A 161 -18.72 -5.70 14.08
N SER A 162 -18.33 -6.22 15.25
CA SER A 162 -17.30 -7.26 15.25
C SER A 162 -17.77 -8.42 14.40
N GLN A 163 -16.84 -9.05 13.67
CA GLN A 163 -17.05 -10.43 13.31
C GLN A 163 -16.97 -11.22 14.61
N ASP A 164 -18.13 -11.57 15.17
CA ASP A 164 -18.19 -12.63 16.17
C ASP A 164 -17.50 -13.85 15.53
N ARG A 165 -16.52 -14.41 16.22
CA ARG A 165 -15.75 -15.58 15.78
C ARG A 165 -16.59 -16.87 15.79
N ASP A 166 -17.86 -16.79 15.46
CA ASP A 166 -18.67 -17.96 15.14
C ASP A 166 -18.49 -18.30 13.66
N LEU A 167 -17.52 -19.18 13.48
CA LEU A 167 -17.31 -20.05 12.33
C LEU A 167 -18.65 -20.57 11.77
N SER A 168 -19.15 -19.93 10.73
CA SER A 168 -19.88 -20.64 9.68
C SER A 168 -19.57 -19.98 8.34
N CYS A 169 -18.59 -20.56 7.68
CA CYS A 169 -18.31 -20.29 6.28
C CYS A 169 -19.56 -20.57 5.40
N PHE A 170 -19.63 -19.80 4.32
CA PHE A 170 -19.89 -20.21 2.93
C PHE A 170 -21.20 -19.83 2.21
N TYR A 171 -20.96 -19.16 1.07
CA TYR A 171 -21.70 -19.02 -0.18
C TYR A 171 -22.96 -18.14 -0.25
N GLN A 172 -22.87 -17.13 -1.12
CA GLN A 172 -23.74 -17.09 -2.29
C GLN A 172 -22.90 -17.14 -3.55
#